data_AF-A0A935Y0B7-F1
#
_entry.id   AF-A0A935Y0B7-F1
#
_cell.length_a   1.000
_cell.length_b   1.000
_cell.length_c   1.000
_cell.angle_alpha   90.00
_cell.angle_beta   90.00
_cell.angle_gamma   90.00
#
_symmetry.space_group_name_H-M   'P 1'
#
loop_
_entity.id
_entity.type
_entity.pdbx_description
1 polymer ?
#
loop_
_entity_poly.entity_id
_entity_poly.type
_entity_poly.pdbx_seq_one_letter_code
_entity_poly.pdbx_strand_id
1 'polypeptide(L)'
;MIFLKIIIYEITIVCYLFCFPVLIFAAKAPDFTITDYNNKVHHLYSDYLNQDKVVVLKLFFVDCPPCNSIATYVQEAYVRWGAGQGKVQFIELSTQTWDNNSYVKSYAQKHGITFPGAGNDGGSITAVAPYKSGTFGQYYGTPTFVVISPDGEVNFDVKFASSNQAPLDTAIAQALRTGGNNGGNPGECVYAFTSSVLTSYNPSSIQLVDLQNGNPSWDLPNGSYNCEFPLSQNVNGYYVQAFPPSDFSDLRAGVSTADIVLIQKDILGISKLNNLQKIVADVNNSNSVSASDISVIRKLILGLTNNFPKLTASHIALFNPFATGGIASDKVKLTSFINTAPNLEIGVGKFGDVTDARSFRPGVISRSSGQEFNMRLVTSLTNHGTYKYQVYLEQENLNILSLQFYLKCDKPPFASNLNVVGYGDINSQTFFVNLNFKKPTGENFIAGVWASPLVKTVLLPRSLMLFEFESSSFLHFSMGNESAIRNEVIFKESPDAIQEYFTDNIILQNEYTGDVQYKRFLVSNSDHQVHIESKDAESFIKSVGISDLRAGLVSAAEMPPHTKTIKQDITSLPAGCYLISIVGSNGFHEVHKIVKY
;
A
#
# COMPACT_ATOMS: atom_id res chain seq x y z
N MET A 1 -26.61 54.91 -43.67
CA MET A 1 -27.18 53.54 -43.71
C MET A 1 -26.56 52.62 -44.76
N ILE A 2 -26.11 53.11 -45.93
CA ILE A 2 -25.50 52.26 -46.98
C ILE A 2 -24.07 51.82 -46.61
N PHE A 3 -23.27 52.70 -45.99
CA PHE A 3 -21.90 52.38 -45.55
C PHE A 3 -21.83 51.29 -44.47
N LEU A 4 -22.83 51.19 -43.59
CA LEU A 4 -22.87 50.18 -42.52
C LEU A 4 -23.23 48.78 -43.08
N LYS A 5 -24.00 48.71 -44.17
CA LYS A 5 -24.36 47.44 -44.82
C LYS A 5 -23.20 46.81 -45.60
N ILE A 6 -22.30 47.62 -46.17
CA ILE A 6 -21.12 47.13 -46.91
C ILE A 6 -20.09 46.53 -45.95
N ILE A 7 -19.86 47.17 -44.79
CA ILE A 7 -18.93 46.65 -43.76
C ILE A 7 -19.45 45.34 -43.15
N ILE A 8 -20.76 45.21 -42.91
CA ILE A 8 -21.34 43.97 -42.41
C ILE A 8 -21.25 42.86 -43.47
N TYR A 9 -21.45 43.16 -44.75
CA TYR A 9 -21.37 42.15 -45.83
C TYR A 9 -19.94 41.63 -46.05
N GLU A 10 -18.94 42.51 -46.03
CA GLU A 10 -17.51 42.16 -46.11
C GLU A 10 -17.05 41.31 -44.92
N ILE A 11 -17.46 41.66 -43.69
CA ILE A 11 -17.15 40.87 -42.48
C ILE A 11 -17.83 39.50 -42.52
N THR A 12 -19.04 39.40 -43.08
CA THR A 12 -19.77 38.13 -43.18
C THR A 12 -19.12 37.18 -44.20
N ILE A 13 -18.57 37.70 -45.30
CA ILE A 13 -17.84 36.91 -46.31
C ILE A 13 -16.48 36.42 -45.79
N VAL A 14 -15.73 37.27 -45.08
CA VAL A 14 -14.45 36.87 -44.47
C VAL A 14 -14.67 35.83 -43.34
N CYS A 15 -15.76 35.94 -42.59
CA CYS A 15 -16.12 34.95 -41.57
C CYS A 15 -16.59 33.61 -42.15
N TYR A 16 -17.18 33.58 -43.36
CA TYR A 16 -17.54 32.34 -44.05
C TYR A 16 -16.33 31.66 -44.71
N LEU A 17 -15.31 32.42 -45.15
CA LEU A 17 -14.08 31.87 -45.72
C LEU A 17 -13.13 31.26 -44.66
N PHE A 18 -13.22 31.69 -43.39
CA PHE A 18 -12.43 31.16 -42.28
C PHE A 18 -13.11 30.03 -41.48
N CYS A 19 -14.34 29.64 -41.85
CA CYS A 19 -15.12 28.62 -41.15
C CYS A 19 -15.37 27.36 -42.00
N PHE A 20 -14.50 27.08 -42.99
CA PHE A 20 -14.38 25.71 -43.47
C PHE A 20 -13.64 24.91 -42.39
N PRO A 21 -14.20 23.80 -41.87
CA PRO A 21 -13.41 22.87 -41.09
C PRO A 21 -12.31 22.38 -42.05
N VAL A 22 -11.06 22.74 -41.76
CA VAL A 22 -9.92 22.05 -42.35
C VAL A 22 -10.08 20.61 -41.89
N LEU A 23 -10.57 19.76 -42.79
CA LEU A 23 -10.48 18.32 -42.64
C LEU A 23 -8.99 18.02 -42.66
N ILE A 24 -8.37 17.97 -41.48
CA ILE A 24 -7.05 17.39 -41.32
C ILE A 24 -7.25 15.91 -41.61
N PHE A 25 -7.01 15.49 -42.85
CA PHE A 25 -6.82 14.08 -43.12
C PHE A 25 -5.61 13.64 -42.30
N ALA A 26 -5.81 12.69 -41.39
CA ALA A 26 -4.70 12.03 -40.72
C ALA A 26 -3.76 11.48 -41.81
N ALA A 27 -2.47 11.82 -41.74
CA ALA A 27 -1.50 11.27 -42.67
C ALA A 27 -1.47 9.74 -42.49
N LYS A 28 -1.44 8.98 -43.58
CA LYS A 28 -1.18 7.54 -43.52
C LYS A 28 0.30 7.29 -43.24
N ALA A 29 0.62 6.14 -42.64
CA ALA A 29 2.00 5.70 -42.46
C ALA A 29 2.74 5.68 -43.82
N PRO A 30 3.91 6.30 -43.97
CA PRO A 30 4.69 6.18 -45.20
C PRO A 30 5.23 4.76 -45.33
N ASP A 31 5.27 4.23 -46.55
CA ASP A 31 5.91 2.95 -46.81
C ASP A 31 7.41 3.03 -46.50
N PHE A 32 7.97 1.94 -46.01
CA PHE A 32 9.40 1.81 -45.78
C PHE A 32 9.89 0.44 -46.22
N THR A 33 11.16 0.37 -46.57
CA THR A 33 11.89 -0.88 -46.78
C THR A 33 13.08 -0.92 -45.83
N ILE A 34 13.15 -1.96 -44.99
CA ILE A 34 14.27 -2.19 -44.08
C ILE A 34 14.81 -3.61 -44.26
N THR A 35 16.11 -3.78 -44.00
CA THR A 35 16.76 -5.10 -43.91
C THR A 35 17.13 -5.35 -42.46
N ASP A 36 16.51 -6.37 -41.86
CA ASP A 36 16.71 -6.68 -40.44
C ASP A 36 18.10 -7.26 -40.15
N TYR A 37 18.43 -7.42 -38.87
CA TYR A 37 19.71 -7.99 -38.42
C TYR A 37 19.90 -9.49 -38.75
N ASN A 38 18.90 -10.14 -39.34
CA ASN A 38 18.98 -11.49 -39.89
C ASN A 38 19.03 -11.48 -41.44
N ASN A 39 19.22 -10.31 -42.05
CA ASN A 39 19.25 -10.08 -43.50
C ASN A 39 17.93 -10.35 -44.21
N LYS A 40 16.79 -10.28 -43.50
CA LYS A 40 15.46 -10.34 -44.09
C LYS A 40 15.01 -8.94 -44.48
N VAL A 41 14.52 -8.79 -45.71
CA VAL A 41 13.93 -7.54 -46.19
C VAL A 41 12.47 -7.48 -45.78
N HIS A 42 12.03 -6.31 -45.34
CA HIS A 42 10.68 -6.02 -44.87
C HIS A 42 10.15 -4.75 -45.52
N HIS A 43 8.94 -4.82 -46.05
CA HIS A 43 8.20 -3.70 -46.62
C HIS A 43 6.93 -3.48 -45.80
N LEU A 44 6.70 -2.26 -45.30
CA LEU A 44 5.57 -1.97 -44.42
C LEU A 44 4.24 -2.42 -45.06
N TYR A 45 3.99 -1.98 -46.30
CA TYR A 45 2.70 -2.26 -46.94
C TYR A 45 2.60 -3.67 -47.49
N SER A 46 3.51 -4.11 -48.37
CA SER A 46 3.35 -5.40 -49.05
C SER A 46 3.49 -6.61 -48.13
N ASP A 47 4.33 -6.52 -47.11
CA ASP A 47 4.61 -7.66 -46.23
C ASP A 47 3.66 -7.71 -45.01
N TYR A 48 3.00 -6.59 -44.69
CA TYR A 48 2.16 -6.47 -43.49
C TYR A 48 0.79 -5.84 -43.73
N LEU A 49 0.72 -4.52 -43.99
CA LEU A 49 -0.57 -3.81 -43.95
C LEU A 49 -1.56 -4.32 -45.00
N ASN A 50 -1.07 -4.59 -46.23
CA ASN A 50 -1.88 -5.17 -47.31
C ASN A 50 -2.28 -6.63 -47.05
N GLN A 51 -1.66 -7.29 -46.07
CA GLN A 51 -2.01 -8.64 -45.60
C GLN A 51 -2.91 -8.58 -44.35
N ASP A 52 -3.55 -7.43 -44.11
CA ASP A 52 -4.44 -7.19 -42.98
C ASP A 52 -3.74 -7.33 -41.61
N LYS A 53 -2.45 -6.97 -41.55
CA LYS A 53 -1.67 -6.96 -40.29
C LYS A 53 -1.54 -5.55 -39.72
N VAL A 54 -1.54 -5.47 -38.39
CA VAL A 54 -1.10 -4.33 -37.59
C VAL A 54 0.41 -4.40 -37.39
N VAL A 55 1.11 -3.28 -37.56
CA VAL A 55 2.54 -3.17 -37.30
C VAL A 55 2.78 -2.28 -36.09
N VAL A 56 3.58 -2.78 -35.13
CA VAL A 56 4.03 -2.05 -33.95
C VAL A 56 5.50 -1.71 -34.13
N LEU A 57 5.80 -0.43 -34.34
CA LEU A 57 7.18 0.04 -34.38
C LEU A 57 7.61 0.46 -32.97
N LYS A 58 8.78 -0.02 -32.56
CA LYS A 58 9.52 0.48 -31.40
C LYS A 58 10.73 1.26 -31.88
N LEU A 59 10.67 2.58 -31.77
CA LEU A 59 11.81 3.46 -32.03
C LEU A 59 12.74 3.42 -30.82
N PHE A 60 14.00 3.05 -31.04
CA PHE A 60 14.97 2.85 -29.95
C PHE A 60 16.41 3.12 -30.39
N PHE A 61 17.37 2.81 -29.53
CA PHE A 61 18.76 2.53 -29.88
C PHE A 61 19.35 1.60 -28.81
N VAL A 62 20.41 0.87 -29.13
CA VAL A 62 20.89 -0.25 -28.30
C VAL A 62 21.29 0.13 -26.87
N ASP A 63 21.86 1.32 -26.67
CA ASP A 63 22.32 1.81 -25.36
C ASP A 63 21.28 2.64 -24.59
N CYS A 64 20.07 2.77 -25.13
CA CYS A 64 18.98 3.54 -24.51
C CYS A 64 18.60 2.91 -23.14
N PRO A 65 18.85 3.59 -22.00
CA PRO A 65 18.55 3.02 -20.69
C PRO A 65 17.09 2.63 -20.49
N PRO A 66 16.09 3.49 -20.81
CA PRO A 66 14.69 3.10 -20.67
C PRO A 66 14.26 2.02 -21.67
N CYS A 67 14.93 1.88 -22.81
CA CYS A 67 14.64 0.81 -23.77
C CYS A 67 15.13 -0.55 -23.25
N ASN A 68 16.33 -0.57 -22.64
CA ASN A 68 16.90 -1.76 -22.02
C ASN A 68 16.04 -2.23 -20.83
N SER A 69 15.48 -1.32 -20.03
CA SER A 69 14.70 -1.68 -18.84
C SER A 69 13.35 -2.32 -19.17
N ILE A 70 12.75 -2.02 -20.33
CA ILE A 70 11.46 -2.57 -20.76
C ILE A 70 11.58 -3.73 -21.76
N ALA A 71 12.80 -4.06 -22.22
CA ALA A 71 13.02 -4.92 -23.38
C ALA A 71 12.33 -6.29 -23.28
N THR A 72 12.50 -6.99 -22.15
CA THR A 72 11.86 -8.30 -21.90
C THR A 72 10.33 -8.19 -21.88
N TYR A 73 9.77 -7.12 -21.31
CA TYR A 73 8.32 -6.89 -21.29
C TYR A 73 7.75 -6.60 -22.69
N VAL A 74 8.51 -5.95 -23.57
CA VAL A 74 8.11 -5.77 -24.98
C VAL A 74 8.13 -7.10 -25.72
N GLN A 75 9.12 -7.96 -25.44
CA GLN A 75 9.14 -9.33 -25.98
C GLN A 75 7.95 -10.16 -25.48
N GLU A 76 7.58 -10.05 -24.21
CA GLU A 76 6.36 -10.68 -23.67
C GLU A 76 5.11 -10.18 -24.39
N ALA A 77 5.00 -8.87 -24.64
CA ALA A 77 3.89 -8.31 -25.43
C ALA A 77 3.86 -8.88 -26.86
N TYR A 78 5.02 -8.99 -27.52
CA TYR A 78 5.10 -9.62 -28.84
C TYR A 78 4.62 -11.08 -28.83
N VAL A 79 5.00 -11.87 -27.80
CA VAL A 79 4.54 -13.26 -27.64
C VAL A 79 3.03 -13.32 -27.40
N ARG A 80 2.48 -12.45 -26.54
CA ARG A 80 1.03 -12.37 -26.30
C ARG A 80 0.26 -12.10 -27.58
N TRP A 81 0.77 -11.23 -28.46
CA TRP A 81 0.15 -10.93 -29.75
C TRP A 81 0.47 -11.95 -30.87
N GLY A 82 0.87 -13.16 -30.50
CA GLY A 82 1.05 -14.29 -31.41
C GLY A 82 2.41 -14.33 -32.14
N ALA A 83 3.40 -13.59 -31.65
CA ALA A 83 4.78 -13.63 -32.13
C ALA A 83 4.92 -13.53 -33.67
N GLY A 84 4.16 -12.62 -34.29
CA GLY A 84 4.18 -12.38 -35.74
C GLY A 84 3.44 -13.43 -36.59
N GLN A 85 3.00 -14.54 -35.98
CA GLN A 85 2.20 -15.58 -36.65
C GLN A 85 0.74 -15.13 -36.84
N GLY A 86 0.25 -14.26 -35.95
CA GLY A 86 -1.07 -13.65 -36.05
C GLY A 86 -1.11 -12.38 -36.90
N LYS A 87 -2.07 -11.51 -36.59
CA LYS A 87 -2.29 -10.23 -37.28
C LYS A 87 -1.42 -9.08 -36.76
N VAL A 88 -0.51 -9.32 -35.83
CA VAL A 88 0.31 -8.26 -35.22
C VAL A 88 1.78 -8.57 -35.42
N GLN A 89 2.53 -7.62 -35.97
CA GLN A 89 3.98 -7.70 -36.15
C GLN A 89 4.67 -6.57 -35.39
N PHE A 90 5.64 -6.91 -34.54
CA PHE A 90 6.52 -5.92 -33.93
C PHE A 90 7.79 -5.76 -34.77
N ILE A 91 8.30 -4.53 -34.87
CA ILE A 91 9.60 -4.21 -35.50
C ILE A 91 10.29 -3.15 -34.64
N GLU A 92 11.55 -3.35 -34.29
CA GLU A 92 12.34 -2.29 -33.64
C GLU A 92 13.32 -1.61 -34.59
N LEU A 93 13.30 -0.28 -34.60
CA LEU A 93 14.07 0.52 -35.53
C LEU A 93 14.99 1.45 -34.76
N SER A 94 16.29 1.34 -35.02
CA SER A 94 17.23 2.27 -34.41
C SER A 94 17.04 3.68 -34.96
N THR A 95 17.13 4.63 -34.05
CA THR A 95 17.00 6.07 -34.30
C THR A 95 18.35 6.76 -34.49
N GLN A 96 19.46 6.03 -34.36
CA GLN A 96 20.82 6.56 -34.31
C GLN A 96 21.69 6.07 -35.47
N THR A 97 22.46 6.97 -36.07
CA THR A 97 23.28 6.68 -37.26
C THR A 97 24.48 5.77 -36.98
N TRP A 98 24.92 5.70 -35.72
CA TRP A 98 26.02 4.83 -35.28
C TRP A 98 25.58 3.42 -34.88
N ASP A 99 24.27 3.17 -34.80
CA ASP A 99 23.71 1.91 -34.37
C ASP A 99 23.36 1.06 -35.60
N ASN A 100 24.06 -0.07 -35.77
CA ASN A 100 23.99 -0.92 -36.97
C ASN A 100 23.34 -2.28 -36.64
N ASN A 101 23.07 -3.08 -37.66
CA ASN A 101 22.43 -4.39 -37.53
C ASN A 101 23.22 -5.34 -36.62
N SER A 102 24.56 -5.24 -36.57
CA SER A 102 25.37 -6.03 -35.64
C SER A 102 25.11 -5.65 -34.18
N TYR A 103 24.95 -4.36 -33.89
CA TYR A 103 24.62 -3.88 -32.55
C TYR A 103 23.18 -4.21 -32.18
N VAL A 104 22.22 -3.97 -33.08
CA VAL A 104 20.81 -4.35 -32.88
C VAL A 104 20.67 -5.85 -32.64
N LYS A 105 21.40 -6.70 -33.37
CA LYS A 105 21.45 -8.15 -33.12
C LYS A 105 21.94 -8.49 -31.72
N SER A 106 23.01 -7.82 -31.28
CA SER A 106 23.59 -8.03 -29.95
C SER A 106 22.61 -7.61 -28.84
N TYR A 107 21.89 -6.50 -29.05
CA TYR A 107 20.82 -6.05 -28.16
C TYR A 107 19.66 -7.07 -28.10
N ALA A 108 19.23 -7.58 -29.27
CA ALA A 108 18.17 -8.58 -29.32
C ALA A 108 18.57 -9.87 -28.59
N GLN A 109 19.79 -10.35 -28.81
CA GLN A 109 20.34 -11.53 -28.10
C GLN A 109 20.44 -11.31 -26.59
N LYS A 110 20.89 -10.13 -26.16
CA LYS A 110 21.01 -9.76 -24.75
C LYS A 110 19.66 -9.83 -24.01
N HIS A 111 18.58 -9.42 -24.66
CA HIS A 111 17.25 -9.31 -24.04
C HIS A 111 16.27 -10.42 -24.44
N GLY A 112 16.70 -11.39 -25.25
CA GLY A 112 15.84 -12.47 -25.74
C GLY A 112 14.77 -12.01 -26.74
N ILE A 113 15.01 -10.92 -27.47
CA ILE A 113 14.08 -10.40 -28.47
C ILE A 113 14.10 -11.27 -29.72
N THR A 114 12.91 -11.59 -30.22
CA THR A 114 12.70 -12.49 -31.37
C THR A 114 12.01 -11.85 -32.55
N PHE A 115 11.47 -10.63 -32.39
CA PHE A 115 10.89 -9.88 -33.49
C PHE A 115 11.98 -9.14 -34.31
N PRO A 116 11.75 -8.84 -35.59
CA PRO A 116 12.72 -8.16 -36.44
C PRO A 116 13.17 -6.80 -35.89
N GLY A 117 14.42 -6.46 -36.16
CA GLY A 117 14.94 -5.13 -35.89
C GLY A 117 15.99 -4.69 -36.90
N ALA A 118 16.11 -3.38 -37.11
CA ALA A 118 17.09 -2.83 -38.03
C ALA A 118 17.83 -1.63 -37.43
N GLY A 119 19.13 -1.57 -37.71
CA GLY A 119 20.00 -0.42 -37.52
C GLY A 119 20.13 0.42 -38.79
N ASN A 120 21.04 1.38 -38.76
CA ASN A 120 21.27 2.35 -39.83
C ASN A 120 21.63 1.71 -41.18
N ASP A 121 22.51 0.71 -41.16
CA ASP A 121 22.89 -0.11 -42.34
C ASP A 121 21.74 -0.99 -42.85
N GLY A 122 20.71 -1.22 -42.04
CA GLY A 122 19.45 -1.86 -42.42
C GLY A 122 18.37 -0.88 -42.91
N GLY A 123 18.65 0.42 -43.00
CA GLY A 123 17.70 1.44 -43.47
C GLY A 123 16.80 2.04 -42.39
N SER A 124 17.09 1.78 -41.09
CA SER A 124 16.22 2.22 -39.99
C SER A 124 16.05 3.74 -39.94
N ILE A 125 17.09 4.52 -40.25
CA ILE A 125 17.08 5.99 -40.17
C ILE A 125 16.06 6.60 -41.13
N THR A 126 16.00 6.09 -42.36
CA THR A 126 15.01 6.52 -43.34
C THR A 126 13.61 6.12 -42.89
N ALA A 127 13.44 4.91 -42.38
CA ALA A 127 12.15 4.40 -41.93
C ALA A 127 11.57 5.18 -40.72
N VAL A 128 12.41 5.63 -39.78
CA VAL A 128 11.94 6.38 -38.59
C VAL A 128 11.76 7.87 -38.83
N ALA A 129 12.29 8.43 -39.92
CA ALA A 129 12.28 9.87 -40.17
C ALA A 129 10.88 10.52 -40.14
N PRO A 130 9.83 9.92 -40.74
CA PRO A 130 8.46 10.50 -40.70
C PRO A 130 7.85 10.53 -39.29
N TYR A 131 8.29 9.64 -38.41
CA TYR A 131 7.82 9.54 -37.03
C TYR A 131 8.60 10.47 -36.09
N LYS A 132 9.67 11.10 -36.57
CA LYS A 132 10.48 12.10 -35.84
C LYS A 132 10.24 13.54 -36.34
N SER A 133 9.52 13.71 -37.45
CA SER A 133 9.32 15.01 -38.12
C SER A 133 8.24 15.90 -37.51
N GLY A 134 7.43 15.38 -36.57
CA GLY A 134 6.26 16.07 -36.04
C GLY A 134 4.96 15.79 -36.79
N THR A 135 5.00 15.02 -37.90
CA THR A 135 3.82 14.74 -38.76
C THR A 135 2.70 14.03 -38.00
N PHE A 136 3.04 13.10 -37.10
CA PHE A 136 2.08 12.29 -36.34
C PHE A 136 1.94 12.72 -34.88
N GLY A 137 2.78 13.65 -34.42
CA GLY A 137 2.89 14.05 -33.03
C GLY A 137 4.31 14.47 -32.68
N GLN A 138 4.45 15.13 -31.54
CA GLN A 138 5.75 15.57 -31.04
C GLN A 138 6.60 14.37 -30.61
N TYR A 139 7.80 14.25 -31.16
CA TYR A 139 8.76 13.21 -30.76
C TYR A 139 9.55 13.65 -29.52
N TYR A 140 9.46 12.87 -28.45
CA TYR A 140 10.09 13.17 -27.16
C TYR A 140 11.37 12.36 -26.87
N GLY A 141 11.67 11.34 -27.69
CA GLY A 141 12.81 10.46 -27.49
C GLY A 141 12.42 8.99 -27.35
N THR A 142 13.40 8.12 -27.15
CA THR A 142 13.22 6.67 -27.10
C THR A 142 13.01 6.14 -25.68
N PRO A 143 12.22 5.07 -25.48
CA PRO A 143 11.45 4.36 -26.50
C PRO A 143 10.20 5.14 -26.92
N THR A 144 9.89 5.14 -28.21
CA THR A 144 8.59 5.61 -28.74
C THR A 144 7.92 4.43 -29.44
N PHE A 145 6.64 4.16 -29.12
CA PHE A 145 5.86 3.16 -29.83
C PHE A 145 4.92 3.80 -30.84
N VAL A 146 4.83 3.20 -32.01
CA VAL A 146 3.93 3.59 -33.08
C VAL A 146 3.14 2.36 -33.50
N VAL A 147 1.81 2.43 -33.43
CA VAL A 147 0.93 1.34 -33.87
C VAL A 147 0.27 1.76 -35.18
N ILE A 148 0.46 0.94 -36.21
CA ILE A 148 0.01 1.21 -37.57
C ILE A 148 -1.06 0.17 -37.93
N SER A 149 -2.24 0.66 -38.25
CA SER A 149 -3.40 -0.16 -38.60
C SER A 149 -3.34 -0.66 -40.06
N PRO A 150 -4.08 -1.70 -40.47
CA PRO A 150 -4.04 -2.24 -41.84
C PRO A 150 -4.35 -1.22 -42.93
N ASP A 151 -5.22 -0.24 -42.64
CA ASP A 151 -5.54 0.85 -43.56
C ASP A 151 -4.50 1.99 -43.53
N GLY A 152 -3.40 1.83 -42.78
CA GLY A 152 -2.30 2.78 -42.66
C GLY A 152 -2.50 3.90 -41.64
N GLU A 153 -3.59 3.91 -40.85
CA GLU A 153 -3.75 4.88 -39.75
C GLU A 153 -2.68 4.68 -38.69
N VAL A 154 -2.16 5.79 -38.15
CA VAL A 154 -1.05 5.81 -37.19
C VAL A 154 -1.52 6.27 -35.82
N ASN A 155 -1.34 5.42 -34.81
CA ASN A 155 -1.39 5.79 -33.40
C ASN A 155 0.05 6.00 -32.89
N PHE A 156 0.41 7.24 -32.62
CA PHE A 156 1.79 7.67 -32.33
C PHE A 156 2.03 7.94 -30.84
N ASP A 157 3.25 7.70 -30.36
CA ASP A 157 3.68 7.89 -28.98
C ASP A 157 2.82 7.12 -27.96
N VAL A 158 2.50 5.88 -28.34
CA VAL A 158 1.73 4.97 -27.49
C VAL A 158 2.57 4.62 -26.26
N LYS A 159 1.99 4.82 -25.07
CA LYS A 159 2.71 4.62 -23.81
C LYS A 159 2.88 3.14 -23.51
N PHE A 160 4.06 2.78 -23.03
CA PHE A 160 4.36 1.42 -22.57
C PHE A 160 5.29 1.49 -21.37
N ALA A 161 4.92 0.78 -20.30
CA ALA A 161 5.73 0.62 -19.11
C ALA A 161 5.65 -0.83 -18.61
N SER A 162 6.69 -1.30 -17.92
CA SER A 162 6.68 -2.64 -17.30
C SER A 162 5.55 -2.80 -16.27
N SER A 163 5.19 -1.72 -15.58
CA SER A 163 4.08 -1.67 -14.61
C SER A 163 2.70 -1.50 -15.26
N ASN A 164 2.63 -1.10 -16.53
CA ASN A 164 1.38 -0.86 -17.23
C ASN A 164 1.56 -1.01 -18.76
N GLN A 165 1.19 -2.17 -19.27
CA GLN A 165 1.27 -2.52 -20.69
C GLN A 165 -0.02 -2.13 -21.45
N ALA A 166 -1.03 -1.69 -20.71
CA ALA A 166 -2.37 -1.49 -21.19
C ALA A 166 -2.46 -0.50 -22.38
N PRO A 167 -1.76 0.66 -22.40
CA PRO A 167 -1.94 1.61 -23.51
C PRO A 167 -1.45 1.06 -24.86
N LEU A 168 -0.38 0.26 -24.88
CA LEU A 168 0.09 -0.40 -26.11
C LEU A 168 -0.90 -1.45 -26.60
N ASP A 169 -1.35 -2.33 -25.70
CA ASP A 169 -2.32 -3.37 -26.06
C ASP A 169 -3.66 -2.74 -26.51
N THR A 170 -4.04 -1.57 -25.96
CA THR A 170 -5.18 -0.78 -26.44
C THR A 170 -5.00 -0.37 -27.89
N ALA A 171 -3.87 0.25 -28.22
CA ALA A 171 -3.62 0.78 -29.54
C ALA A 171 -3.60 -0.34 -30.59
N ILE A 172 -3.01 -1.49 -30.25
CA ILE A 172 -3.00 -2.69 -31.11
C ILE A 172 -4.42 -3.20 -31.35
N ALA A 173 -5.20 -3.39 -30.27
CA ALA A 173 -6.58 -3.85 -30.38
C ALA A 173 -7.45 -2.89 -31.20
N GLN A 174 -7.25 -1.58 -31.06
CA GLN A 174 -7.95 -0.58 -31.85
C GLN A 174 -7.58 -0.64 -33.33
N ALA A 175 -6.29 -0.80 -33.63
CA ALA A 175 -5.75 -0.88 -34.99
C ALA A 175 -6.26 -2.12 -35.73
N LEU A 176 -6.45 -3.24 -35.04
CA LEU A 176 -7.03 -4.46 -35.62
C LEU A 176 -8.47 -4.27 -36.13
N ARG A 177 -9.16 -3.17 -35.78
CA ARG A 177 -10.54 -2.89 -36.21
C ARG A 177 -10.66 -2.22 -37.59
N THR A 178 -9.59 -1.65 -38.15
CA THR A 178 -9.69 -0.84 -39.39
C THR A 178 -9.50 -1.65 -40.68
N GLY A 179 -9.22 -2.96 -40.59
CA GLY A 179 -9.06 -3.86 -41.73
C GLY A 179 -10.37 -4.12 -42.49
N GLY A 180 -10.42 -3.72 -43.77
CA GLY A 180 -11.56 -3.94 -44.67
C GLY A 180 -11.67 -5.39 -45.16
N ASN A 181 -12.86 -5.98 -45.01
CA ASN A 181 -13.34 -7.24 -45.60
C ASN A 181 -12.64 -8.57 -45.26
N ASN A 182 -11.64 -8.60 -44.37
CA ASN A 182 -11.21 -9.83 -43.69
C ASN A 182 -10.61 -9.53 -42.30
N GLY A 183 -11.11 -8.50 -41.60
CA GLY A 183 -10.67 -8.12 -40.26
C GLY A 183 -10.85 -9.26 -39.26
N GLY A 184 -9.79 -9.60 -38.52
CA GLY A 184 -9.70 -10.82 -37.70
C GLY A 184 -10.09 -12.10 -38.45
N ASN A 185 -10.20 -13.22 -37.76
CA ASN A 185 -11.37 -14.04 -38.02
C ASN A 185 -12.59 -13.11 -37.75
N PRO A 186 -13.66 -13.05 -38.55
CA PRO A 186 -14.81 -12.14 -38.35
C PRO A 186 -15.65 -12.38 -37.07
N GLY A 187 -15.03 -12.73 -35.94
CA GLY A 187 -15.68 -13.04 -34.68
C GLY A 187 -14.80 -13.04 -33.42
N GLU A 188 -13.48 -12.81 -33.47
CA GLU A 188 -12.60 -13.09 -32.31
C GLU A 188 -12.19 -11.88 -31.46
N CYS A 189 -12.10 -10.66 -32.01
CA CYS A 189 -11.68 -9.47 -31.24
C CYS A 189 -12.63 -8.27 -31.42
N VAL A 190 -13.94 -8.53 -31.42
CA VAL A 190 -14.98 -7.48 -31.52
C VAL A 190 -15.02 -6.61 -30.26
N TYR A 191 -14.59 -7.16 -29.12
CA TYR A 191 -14.81 -6.63 -27.79
C TYR A 191 -13.50 -6.56 -27.00
N ALA A 192 -12.77 -5.43 -27.10
CA ALA A 192 -11.51 -5.23 -26.40
C ALA A 192 -11.67 -4.30 -25.18
N PHE A 193 -11.24 -4.76 -24.01
CA PHE A 193 -11.26 -4.01 -22.76
C PHE A 193 -10.18 -4.53 -21.79
N THR A 194 -9.87 -3.72 -20.78
CA THR A 194 -8.94 -4.04 -19.69
C THR A 194 -9.60 -3.80 -18.34
N SER A 195 -8.94 -4.24 -17.28
CA SER A 195 -9.27 -3.95 -15.90
C SER A 195 -8.03 -3.49 -15.15
N SER A 196 -8.18 -2.52 -14.26
CA SER A 196 -7.10 -1.96 -13.44
C SER A 196 -7.49 -2.01 -11.98
N VAL A 197 -6.74 -2.77 -11.18
CA VAL A 197 -6.86 -2.76 -9.72
C VAL A 197 -6.11 -1.56 -9.16
N LEU A 198 -6.82 -0.73 -8.39
CA LEU A 198 -6.29 0.54 -7.89
C LEU A 198 -5.79 0.47 -6.45
N THR A 199 -6.22 -0.52 -5.67
CA THR A 199 -5.93 -0.63 -4.22
C THR A 199 -4.70 -1.49 -3.92
N SER A 200 -4.21 -1.41 -2.68
CA SER A 200 -3.13 -2.28 -2.19
C SER A 200 -3.49 -3.77 -2.20
N TYR A 201 -4.77 -4.09 -1.96
CA TYR A 201 -5.30 -5.44 -2.08
C TYR A 201 -5.61 -5.78 -3.53
N ASN A 202 -5.27 -7.00 -3.93
CA ASN A 202 -5.64 -7.58 -5.22
C ASN A 202 -6.85 -8.51 -5.08
N PRO A 203 -7.73 -8.56 -6.10
CA PRO A 203 -8.78 -9.58 -6.16
C PRO A 203 -8.14 -10.97 -6.34
N SER A 204 -8.85 -12.02 -5.93
CA SER A 204 -8.44 -13.41 -6.18
C SER A 204 -8.51 -13.76 -7.66
N SER A 205 -9.54 -13.29 -8.34
CA SER A 205 -9.68 -13.34 -9.79
C SER A 205 -10.59 -12.21 -10.29
N ILE A 206 -10.44 -11.88 -11.57
CA ILE A 206 -11.37 -11.03 -12.32
C ILE A 206 -11.82 -11.90 -13.48
N GLN A 207 -13.12 -12.03 -13.70
CA GLN A 207 -13.64 -12.96 -14.70
C GLN A 207 -14.69 -12.30 -15.58
N LEU A 208 -14.65 -12.61 -16.88
CA LEU A 208 -15.77 -12.41 -17.77
C LEU A 208 -16.69 -13.63 -17.67
N VAL A 209 -17.95 -13.42 -17.30
CA VAL A 209 -18.94 -14.47 -17.05
C VAL A 209 -20.23 -14.18 -17.81
N ASP A 210 -20.80 -15.20 -18.44
CA ASP A 210 -22.15 -15.13 -19.03
C ASP A 210 -23.18 -15.58 -17.98
N LEU A 211 -23.76 -14.61 -17.29
CA LEU A 211 -24.76 -14.85 -16.24
C LEU A 211 -26.13 -15.22 -16.80
N GLN A 212 -26.36 -15.12 -18.11
CA GLN A 212 -27.64 -15.43 -18.73
C GLN A 212 -27.73 -16.88 -19.18
N ASN A 213 -26.65 -17.43 -19.75
CA ASN A 213 -26.66 -18.77 -20.34
C ASN A 213 -25.82 -19.81 -19.56
N GLY A 214 -25.12 -19.40 -18.49
CA GLY A 214 -24.31 -20.33 -17.67
C GLY A 214 -23.06 -20.87 -18.40
N ASN A 215 -22.59 -20.13 -19.40
CA ASN A 215 -21.43 -20.42 -20.25
C ASN A 215 -20.08 -20.23 -19.51
N PRO A 216 -18.93 -20.62 -20.10
CA PRO A 216 -17.63 -20.58 -19.42
C PRO A 216 -17.26 -19.19 -18.88
N SER A 217 -16.51 -19.17 -17.78
CA SER A 217 -15.84 -17.97 -17.27
C SER A 217 -14.45 -17.85 -17.89
N TRP A 218 -14.07 -16.65 -18.30
CA TRP A 218 -12.69 -16.37 -18.72
C TRP A 218 -12.00 -15.48 -17.71
N ASP A 219 -10.80 -15.86 -17.30
CA ASP A 219 -9.98 -15.02 -16.43
C ASP A 219 -9.48 -13.78 -17.19
N LEU A 220 -9.55 -12.63 -16.53
CA LEU A 220 -9.11 -11.33 -17.00
C LEU A 220 -7.89 -10.92 -16.16
N PRO A 221 -6.67 -11.06 -16.69
CA PRO A 221 -5.49 -10.61 -15.97
C PRO A 221 -5.55 -9.10 -15.71
N ASN A 222 -5.21 -8.70 -14.49
CA ASN A 222 -5.14 -7.29 -14.09
C ASN A 222 -4.13 -6.53 -14.98
N GLY A 223 -4.52 -5.36 -15.49
CA GLY A 223 -3.69 -4.48 -16.30
C GLY A 223 -3.47 -4.94 -17.75
N SER A 224 -4.07 -6.06 -18.17
CA SER A 224 -3.97 -6.57 -19.54
C SER A 224 -5.25 -6.27 -20.32
N TYR A 225 -5.12 -5.89 -21.59
CA TYR A 225 -6.28 -5.87 -22.50
C TYR A 225 -6.55 -7.29 -22.95
N ASN A 226 -7.83 -7.67 -22.89
CA ASN A 226 -8.25 -8.99 -23.29
C ASN A 226 -8.86 -8.94 -24.69
N CYS A 227 -8.28 -9.71 -25.60
CA CYS A 227 -8.69 -9.83 -27.01
C CYS A 227 -8.97 -11.28 -27.43
N GLU A 228 -9.08 -12.20 -26.47
CA GLU A 228 -9.01 -13.65 -26.71
C GLU A 228 -10.28 -14.42 -26.29
N PHE A 229 -11.45 -13.77 -26.32
CA PHE A 229 -12.69 -14.44 -25.96
C PHE A 229 -13.52 -14.75 -27.20
N PRO A 230 -13.82 -16.04 -27.50
CA PRO A 230 -14.78 -16.41 -28.53
C PRO A 230 -16.20 -16.10 -28.02
N LEU A 231 -16.54 -14.82 -27.93
CA LEU A 231 -17.82 -14.35 -27.45
C LEU A 231 -18.88 -14.58 -28.53
N SER A 232 -20.08 -15.00 -28.10
CA SER A 232 -21.24 -15.03 -28.99
C SER A 232 -21.55 -13.64 -29.55
N GLN A 233 -22.14 -13.57 -30.74
CA GLN A 233 -22.56 -12.28 -31.34
C GLN A 233 -23.46 -11.46 -30.41
N ASN A 234 -24.29 -12.14 -29.60
CA ASN A 234 -25.04 -11.50 -28.52
C ASN A 234 -24.23 -11.52 -27.21
N VAL A 235 -23.81 -10.34 -26.75
CA VAL A 235 -23.04 -10.16 -25.49
C VAL A 235 -23.88 -9.63 -24.32
N ASN A 236 -25.21 -9.61 -24.44
CA ASN A 236 -26.07 -9.03 -23.39
C ASN A 236 -26.05 -9.80 -22.07
N GLY A 237 -25.68 -11.08 -22.07
CA GLY A 237 -25.55 -11.90 -20.87
C GLY A 237 -24.21 -11.76 -20.13
N TYR A 238 -23.23 -11.07 -20.73
CA TYR A 238 -21.86 -11.04 -20.24
C TYR A 238 -21.62 -9.92 -19.23
N TYR A 239 -20.97 -10.28 -18.13
CA TYR A 239 -20.56 -9.38 -17.06
C TYR A 239 -19.08 -9.61 -16.74
N VAL A 240 -18.39 -8.54 -16.40
CA VAL A 240 -17.09 -8.64 -15.74
C VAL A 240 -17.35 -8.63 -14.24
N GLN A 241 -16.88 -9.65 -13.53
CA GLN A 241 -17.03 -9.83 -12.08
C GLN A 241 -15.67 -9.88 -11.42
N ALA A 242 -15.51 -9.20 -10.28
CA ALA A 242 -14.29 -9.23 -9.48
C ALA A 242 -14.53 -10.03 -8.20
N PHE A 243 -13.67 -10.99 -7.91
CA PHE A 243 -13.77 -11.84 -6.73
C PHE A 243 -12.75 -11.38 -5.67
N PRO A 244 -13.18 -11.09 -4.42
CA PRO A 244 -12.25 -10.69 -3.36
C PRO A 244 -11.34 -11.85 -2.94
N PRO A 245 -10.21 -11.57 -2.27
CA PRO A 245 -9.38 -12.61 -1.67
C PRO A 245 -10.14 -13.34 -0.54
N SER A 246 -9.83 -14.63 -0.37
CA SER A 246 -10.44 -15.50 0.64
C SER A 246 -9.71 -15.47 2.01
N ASP A 247 -9.06 -14.36 2.36
CA ASP A 247 -8.35 -14.26 3.65
C ASP A 247 -9.31 -14.00 4.81
N PHE A 248 -9.55 -15.03 5.62
CA PHE A 248 -10.40 -14.99 6.81
C PHE A 248 -9.60 -14.93 8.13
N SER A 249 -8.28 -14.79 8.07
CA SER A 249 -7.40 -15.14 9.21
C SER A 249 -7.51 -14.20 10.41
N ASP A 250 -7.76 -12.90 10.20
CA ASP A 250 -8.10 -11.96 11.28
C ASP A 250 -8.82 -10.70 10.76
N LEU A 251 -10.09 -10.52 11.14
CA LEU A 251 -10.85 -9.31 10.81
C LEU A 251 -10.33 -8.06 11.53
N ARG A 252 -9.69 -8.17 12.70
CA ARG A 252 -9.17 -7.01 13.44
C ARG A 252 -7.92 -6.40 12.83
N ALA A 253 -7.12 -7.20 12.12
CA ALA A 253 -5.87 -6.73 11.54
C ALA A 253 -6.12 -5.50 10.64
N GLY A 254 -5.47 -4.37 10.93
CA GLY A 254 -5.65 -3.11 10.20
C GLY A 254 -6.84 -2.25 10.64
N VAL A 255 -7.83 -2.82 11.36
CA VAL A 255 -8.99 -2.09 11.88
C VAL A 255 -8.65 -1.39 13.19
N SER A 256 -8.86 -0.08 13.25
CA SER A 256 -8.42 0.79 14.32
C SER A 256 -9.41 1.92 14.62
N THR A 257 -9.14 2.69 15.66
CA THR A 257 -9.93 3.89 15.96
C THR A 257 -9.87 4.96 14.86
N ALA A 258 -8.89 4.93 13.97
CA ALA A 258 -8.81 5.83 12.83
C ALA A 258 -9.94 5.59 11.82
N ASP A 259 -10.36 4.34 11.66
CA ASP A 259 -11.49 3.96 10.79
C ASP A 259 -12.80 4.52 11.36
N ILE A 260 -12.98 4.45 12.68
CA ILE A 260 -14.10 5.06 13.39
C ILE A 260 -14.13 6.58 13.13
N VAL A 261 -12.98 7.26 13.24
CA VAL A 261 -12.89 8.71 13.01
C VAL A 261 -13.28 9.08 11.58
N LEU A 262 -12.87 8.30 10.57
CA LEU A 262 -13.29 8.54 9.18
C LEU A 262 -14.79 8.37 8.98
N ILE A 263 -15.40 7.35 9.59
CA ILE A 263 -16.85 7.15 9.57
C ILE A 263 -17.58 8.32 10.25
N GLN A 264 -17.09 8.79 11.40
CA GLN A 264 -17.66 9.94 12.10
C GLN A 264 -17.60 11.22 11.26
N LYS A 265 -16.48 11.46 10.56
CA LYS A 265 -16.34 12.61 9.63
C LYS A 265 -17.38 12.57 8.51
N ASP A 266 -17.70 11.39 7.99
CA ASP A 266 -18.72 11.22 6.95
C ASP A 266 -20.12 11.51 7.47
N ILE A 267 -20.49 10.91 8.62
CA ILE A 267 -21.79 11.10 9.27
C ILE A 267 -22.03 12.59 9.60
N LEU A 268 -20.99 13.30 10.03
CA LEU A 268 -21.06 14.73 10.37
C LEU A 268 -20.97 15.64 9.13
N GLY A 269 -20.76 15.09 7.93
CA GLY A 269 -20.62 15.87 6.69
C GLY A 269 -19.31 16.65 6.57
N ILE A 270 -18.31 16.33 7.40
CA ILE A 270 -16.99 16.99 7.42
C ILE A 270 -16.13 16.50 6.24
N SER A 271 -16.14 15.19 5.97
CA SER A 271 -15.40 14.59 4.86
C SER A 271 -16.18 13.40 4.33
N LYS A 272 -16.59 13.45 3.06
CA LYS A 272 -17.34 12.36 2.43
C LYS A 272 -16.44 11.16 2.11
N LEU A 273 -16.93 9.96 2.38
CA LEU A 273 -16.32 8.71 1.96
C LEU A 273 -16.63 8.42 0.48
N ASN A 274 -15.69 7.77 -0.20
CA ASN A 274 -15.92 7.19 -1.53
C ASN A 274 -16.77 5.91 -1.45
N ASN A 275 -17.17 5.36 -2.60
CA ASN A 275 -18.02 4.18 -2.69
C ASN A 275 -17.39 2.95 -1.99
N LEU A 276 -16.10 2.69 -2.20
CA LEU A 276 -15.41 1.57 -1.56
C LEU A 276 -15.41 1.72 -0.04
N GLN A 277 -15.02 2.90 0.45
CA GLN A 277 -15.00 3.25 1.87
C GLN A 277 -16.37 3.13 2.53
N LYS A 278 -17.45 3.60 1.87
CA LYS A 278 -18.82 3.48 2.39
C LYS A 278 -19.23 2.02 2.57
N ILE A 279 -18.93 1.18 1.58
CA ILE A 279 -19.31 -0.23 1.64
C ILE A 279 -18.51 -0.97 2.70
N VAL A 280 -17.19 -0.74 2.81
CA VAL A 280 -16.40 -1.39 3.86
C VAL A 280 -16.70 -0.83 5.26
N ALA A 281 -17.23 0.39 5.36
CA ALA A 281 -17.69 0.98 6.62
C ALA A 281 -19.01 0.39 7.12
N ASP A 282 -19.90 -0.06 6.23
CA ASP A 282 -21.19 -0.69 6.56
C ASP A 282 -21.00 -2.15 7.00
N VAL A 283 -20.33 -2.34 8.13
CA VAL A 283 -20.00 -3.65 8.69
C VAL A 283 -21.22 -4.42 9.18
N ASN A 284 -22.37 -3.76 9.30
CA ASN A 284 -23.63 -4.40 9.69
C ASN A 284 -24.59 -4.63 8.51
N ASN A 285 -24.15 -4.37 7.28
CA ASN A 285 -24.90 -4.62 6.05
C ASN A 285 -26.31 -4.03 6.09
N SER A 286 -26.44 -2.77 6.52
CA SER A 286 -27.70 -2.02 6.56
C SER A 286 -28.00 -1.25 5.28
N ASN A 287 -27.05 -1.21 4.34
CA ASN A 287 -26.99 -0.34 3.18
C ASN A 287 -26.85 1.16 3.53
N SER A 288 -26.37 1.47 4.73
CA SER A 288 -26.16 2.85 5.18
C SER A 288 -25.01 2.94 6.18
N VAL A 289 -24.20 3.99 6.11
CA VAL A 289 -23.13 4.24 7.08
C VAL A 289 -23.69 5.07 8.23
N SER A 290 -23.60 4.53 9.45
CA SER A 290 -24.22 5.13 10.63
C SER A 290 -23.43 4.90 11.93
N ALA A 291 -23.91 5.47 13.04
CA ALA A 291 -23.34 5.22 14.36
C ALA A 291 -23.44 3.74 14.80
N SER A 292 -24.33 2.96 14.19
CA SER A 292 -24.46 1.53 14.49
C SER A 292 -23.26 0.73 13.96
N ASP A 293 -22.67 1.14 12.83
CA ASP A 293 -21.44 0.56 12.28
C ASP A 293 -20.24 0.83 13.17
N ILE A 294 -20.13 2.07 13.67
CA ILE A 294 -19.12 2.46 14.65
C ILE A 294 -19.17 1.55 15.89
N SER A 295 -20.38 1.24 16.39
CA SER A 295 -20.55 0.35 17.54
C SER A 295 -20.01 -1.06 17.27
N VAL A 296 -20.25 -1.58 16.06
CA VAL A 296 -19.80 -2.92 15.65
C VAL A 296 -18.27 -2.96 15.47
N ILE A 297 -17.69 -1.97 14.79
CA ILE A 297 -16.23 -1.83 14.64
C ILE A 297 -15.56 -1.69 16.01
N ARG A 298 -16.12 -0.88 16.91
CA ARG A 298 -15.58 -0.72 18.27
C ARG A 298 -15.58 -2.03 19.05
N LYS A 299 -16.65 -2.83 18.96
CA LYS A 299 -16.70 -4.18 19.57
C LYS A 299 -15.62 -5.10 18.99
N LEU A 300 -15.34 -5.00 17.70
CA LEU A 300 -14.28 -5.75 17.04
C LEU A 300 -12.89 -5.35 17.59
N ILE A 301 -12.59 -4.05 17.67
CA ILE A 301 -11.32 -3.53 18.23
C ILE A 301 -11.15 -3.94 19.70
N LEU A 302 -12.24 -3.91 20.48
CA LEU A 302 -12.29 -4.35 21.88
C LEU A 302 -12.32 -5.88 22.04
N GLY A 303 -12.27 -6.66 20.96
CA GLY A 303 -12.29 -8.13 21.03
C GLY A 303 -13.58 -8.73 21.63
N LEU A 304 -14.67 -7.96 21.63
CA LEU A 304 -16.00 -8.41 22.04
C LEU A 304 -16.72 -9.15 20.92
N THR A 305 -16.25 -8.99 19.68
CA THR A 305 -16.62 -9.83 18.54
C THR A 305 -15.36 -10.14 17.73
N ASN A 306 -15.36 -11.29 17.06
CA ASN A 306 -14.32 -11.69 16.10
C ASN A 306 -14.87 -11.75 14.66
N ASN A 307 -16.15 -11.43 14.45
CA ASN A 307 -16.79 -11.43 13.14
C ASN A 307 -17.85 -10.33 13.00
N PHE A 308 -18.30 -10.15 11.76
CA PHE A 308 -19.45 -9.34 11.40
C PHE A 308 -20.60 -10.27 10.98
N PRO A 309 -21.61 -10.53 11.82
CA PRO A 309 -22.57 -11.63 11.62
C PRO A 309 -23.36 -11.61 10.32
N LYS A 310 -23.52 -10.43 9.70
CA LYS A 310 -24.27 -10.24 8.46
C LYS A 310 -23.40 -10.22 7.20
N LEU A 311 -22.09 -10.37 7.35
CA LEU A 311 -21.13 -10.42 6.26
C LEU A 311 -20.60 -11.84 6.13
N THR A 312 -20.59 -12.34 4.89
CA THR A 312 -20.08 -13.67 4.54
C THR A 312 -18.63 -13.65 4.07
N ALA A 313 -18.05 -12.47 3.90
CA ALA A 313 -16.68 -12.25 3.44
C ALA A 313 -16.00 -11.13 4.26
N SER A 314 -14.67 -11.21 4.37
CA SER A 314 -13.83 -10.19 5.02
C SER A 314 -13.47 -9.03 4.11
N HIS A 315 -13.46 -9.27 2.80
CA HIS A 315 -13.11 -8.29 1.77
C HIS A 315 -14.22 -8.20 0.73
N ILE A 316 -14.22 -7.10 -0.02
CA ILE A 316 -15.06 -6.87 -1.17
C ILE A 316 -14.23 -6.31 -2.33
N ALA A 317 -14.54 -6.74 -3.56
CA ALA A 317 -14.00 -6.18 -4.78
C ALA A 317 -15.13 -5.48 -5.54
N LEU A 318 -14.91 -4.23 -5.96
CA LEU A 318 -15.96 -3.38 -6.52
C LEU A 318 -15.45 -2.57 -7.70
N PHE A 319 -16.36 -2.37 -8.65
CA PHE A 319 -16.21 -1.39 -9.72
C PHE A 319 -16.70 -0.02 -9.27
N ASN A 320 -16.17 1.03 -9.90
CA ASN A 320 -16.39 2.43 -9.54
C ASN A 320 -16.04 2.74 -8.06
N PRO A 321 -14.84 2.33 -7.57
CA PRO A 321 -14.49 2.39 -6.16
C PRO A 321 -14.24 3.82 -5.66
N PHE A 322 -13.80 4.73 -6.53
CA PHE A 322 -13.33 6.07 -6.18
C PHE A 322 -14.45 7.11 -6.10
N ALA A 323 -15.57 6.89 -6.78
CA ALA A 323 -16.62 7.89 -6.86
C ALA A 323 -17.29 8.08 -5.49
N THR A 324 -17.75 9.29 -5.19
CA THR A 324 -18.52 9.59 -3.98
C THR A 324 -20.03 9.38 -4.16
N GLY A 325 -20.42 8.86 -5.32
CA GLY A 325 -21.79 8.56 -5.75
C GLY A 325 -21.80 7.64 -6.98
N GLY A 326 -22.99 7.37 -7.51
CA GLY A 326 -23.17 6.35 -8.55
C GLY A 326 -23.25 4.93 -7.98
N ILE A 327 -23.58 3.96 -8.83
CA ILE A 327 -23.73 2.57 -8.42
C ILE A 327 -22.33 1.94 -8.39
N ALA A 328 -21.93 1.42 -7.23
CA ALA A 328 -20.82 0.48 -7.11
C ALA A 328 -21.39 -0.94 -7.10
N SER A 329 -20.70 -1.87 -7.75
CA SER A 329 -21.12 -3.27 -7.84
C SER A 329 -19.89 -4.15 -7.94
N ASP A 330 -20.03 -5.40 -7.52
CA ASP A 330 -19.07 -6.49 -7.71
C ASP A 330 -19.03 -7.00 -9.17
N LYS A 331 -19.95 -6.53 -10.02
CA LYS A 331 -20.00 -6.86 -11.44
C LYS A 331 -20.45 -5.69 -12.31
N VAL A 332 -19.98 -5.66 -13.56
CA VAL A 332 -20.38 -4.65 -14.56
C VAL A 332 -20.74 -5.36 -15.86
N LYS A 333 -21.85 -4.95 -16.48
CA LYS A 333 -22.33 -5.51 -17.74
C LYS A 333 -21.37 -5.14 -18.88
N LEU A 334 -20.93 -6.10 -19.69
CA LEU A 334 -19.97 -5.85 -20.77
C LEU A 334 -20.40 -4.69 -21.70
N THR A 335 -21.67 -4.69 -22.09
CA THR A 335 -22.23 -3.68 -23.00
C THR A 335 -22.32 -2.26 -22.42
N SER A 336 -22.16 -2.08 -21.10
CA SER A 336 -22.27 -0.75 -20.48
C SER A 336 -20.99 0.09 -20.57
N PHE A 337 -19.83 -0.54 -20.81
CA PHE A 337 -18.53 0.16 -20.81
C PHE A 337 -17.71 -0.05 -22.09
N ILE A 338 -17.99 -1.10 -22.86
CA ILE A 338 -17.18 -1.48 -24.01
C ILE A 338 -17.07 -0.41 -25.11
N ASN A 339 -18.04 0.52 -25.16
CA ASN A 339 -18.07 1.61 -26.14
C ASN A 339 -17.75 2.99 -25.55
N THR A 340 -17.55 3.09 -24.23
CA THR A 340 -17.50 4.36 -23.49
C THR A 340 -16.21 4.56 -22.71
N ALA A 341 -15.62 3.49 -22.16
CA ALA A 341 -14.32 3.51 -21.50
C ALA A 341 -13.78 2.07 -21.36
N PRO A 342 -12.75 1.67 -22.13
CA PRO A 342 -12.33 0.27 -22.17
C PRO A 342 -11.42 -0.12 -20.99
N ASN A 343 -11.36 0.66 -19.92
CA ASN A 343 -10.63 0.31 -18.69
C ASN A 343 -11.60 0.28 -17.50
N LEU A 344 -11.73 -0.89 -16.89
CA LEU A 344 -12.53 -1.10 -15.70
C LEU A 344 -11.69 -0.91 -14.45
N GLU A 345 -11.98 0.13 -13.69
CA GLU A 345 -11.33 0.38 -12.41
C GLU A 345 -11.96 -0.48 -11.30
N ILE A 346 -11.12 -1.21 -10.59
CA ILE A 346 -11.49 -2.13 -9.50
C ILE A 346 -10.80 -1.68 -8.22
N GLY A 347 -11.55 -1.63 -7.13
CA GLY A 347 -11.02 -1.44 -5.79
C GLY A 347 -11.35 -2.63 -4.90
N VAL A 348 -10.39 -3.06 -4.10
CA VAL A 348 -10.53 -4.13 -3.12
C VAL A 348 -10.32 -3.55 -1.73
N GLY A 349 -11.28 -3.79 -0.84
CA GLY A 349 -11.26 -3.25 0.52
C GLY A 349 -11.69 -4.29 1.54
N LYS A 350 -11.12 -4.19 2.74
CA LYS A 350 -11.47 -5.03 3.88
C LYS A 350 -12.54 -4.36 4.74
N PHE A 351 -13.61 -5.08 5.10
CA PHE A 351 -14.65 -4.56 5.98
C PHE A 351 -14.07 -4.09 7.32
N GLY A 352 -14.44 -2.89 7.73
CA GLY A 352 -13.94 -2.21 8.93
C GLY A 352 -12.63 -1.43 8.74
N ASP A 353 -11.83 -1.69 7.70
CA ASP A 353 -10.59 -0.96 7.41
C ASP A 353 -10.86 0.15 6.36
N VAL A 354 -11.49 1.21 6.85
CA VAL A 354 -11.93 2.37 6.04
C VAL A 354 -10.74 3.25 5.64
N THR A 355 -9.70 3.27 6.46
CA THR A 355 -8.47 4.02 6.21
C THR A 355 -7.70 3.44 5.02
N ASP A 356 -7.56 2.12 4.94
CA ASP A 356 -6.88 1.50 3.80
C ASP A 356 -7.71 1.48 2.52
N ALA A 357 -9.03 1.45 2.62
CA ALA A 357 -9.94 1.62 1.47
C ALA A 357 -9.82 3.01 0.79
N ARG A 358 -9.00 3.93 1.33
CA ARG A 358 -8.59 5.19 0.70
C ARG A 358 -7.30 5.07 -0.13
N SER A 359 -6.51 4.01 0.08
CA SER A 359 -5.17 3.83 -0.47
C SER A 359 -5.23 3.30 -1.90
N PHE A 360 -5.32 4.20 -2.89
CA PHE A 360 -5.35 3.87 -4.32
C PHE A 360 -3.96 3.89 -4.99
N ARG A 361 -2.88 3.78 -4.20
CA ARG A 361 -1.50 3.63 -4.69
C ARG A 361 -0.75 2.63 -3.80
N PRO A 362 0.03 1.68 -4.36
CA PRO A 362 0.91 0.84 -3.57
C PRO A 362 2.04 1.70 -3.02
N GLY A 363 2.01 1.99 -1.72
CA GLY A 363 3.03 2.82 -1.08
C GLY A 363 2.53 3.59 0.13
N VAL A 364 2.72 2.96 1.30
CA VAL A 364 2.92 3.56 2.64
C VAL A 364 1.84 4.55 3.10
N ILE A 365 0.89 4.04 3.89
CA ILE A 365 0.37 4.81 5.02
C ILE A 365 0.96 4.19 6.28
N SER A 366 1.83 4.92 6.97
CA SER A 366 2.25 4.55 8.33
C SER A 366 1.00 4.49 9.22
N ARG A 367 0.75 3.31 9.79
CA ARG A 367 -0.50 2.99 10.49
C ARG A 367 -0.51 3.35 11.99
N SER A 368 0.51 4.02 12.46
CA SER A 368 0.58 4.59 13.81
C SER A 368 1.09 6.03 13.71
N SER A 369 0.54 6.96 14.51
CA SER A 369 1.36 8.15 14.80
C SER A 369 2.50 7.62 15.65
N GLY A 370 3.74 7.72 15.19
CA GLY A 370 4.92 7.27 15.94
C GLY A 370 5.16 8.03 17.25
N GLN A 371 4.14 8.63 17.85
CA GLN A 371 4.20 9.19 19.18
C GLN A 371 3.94 8.09 20.21
N GLU A 372 4.99 7.78 20.95
CA GLU A 372 4.94 7.01 22.18
C GLU A 372 4.25 7.83 23.27
N PHE A 373 3.57 7.14 24.18
CA PHE A 373 2.93 7.74 25.35
C PHE A 373 3.23 6.89 26.57
N ASN A 374 3.42 7.54 27.71
CA ASN A 374 3.65 6.82 28.96
C ASN A 374 2.33 6.50 29.64
N MET A 375 2.20 5.26 30.10
CA MET A 375 1.14 4.87 31.02
C MET A 375 1.75 4.54 32.38
N ARG A 376 1.11 5.00 33.45
CA ARG A 376 1.43 4.60 34.81
C ARG A 376 0.29 3.80 35.40
N LEU A 377 0.63 2.63 35.93
CA LEU A 377 -0.28 1.79 36.68
C LEU A 377 0.02 1.92 38.16
N VAL A 378 -0.97 2.30 38.96
CA VAL A 378 -0.87 2.34 40.41
C VAL A 378 -1.69 1.19 40.99
N THR A 379 -1.07 0.38 41.86
CA THR A 379 -1.71 -0.78 42.48
C THR A 379 -1.73 -0.62 44.00
N SER A 380 -2.88 -0.90 44.62
CA SER A 380 -3.04 -0.87 46.10
C SER A 380 -3.91 -2.02 46.59
N LEU A 381 -3.62 -2.55 47.78
CA LEU A 381 -4.48 -3.55 48.44
C LEU A 381 -5.68 -2.85 49.11
N THR A 382 -6.89 -3.35 48.88
CA THR A 382 -8.11 -2.83 49.52
C THR A 382 -8.34 -3.49 50.88
N ASN A 383 -9.21 -2.87 51.69
CA ASN A 383 -9.64 -3.44 52.98
C ASN A 383 -10.41 -4.77 52.85
N HIS A 384 -10.86 -5.11 51.64
CA HIS A 384 -11.60 -6.34 51.34
C HIS A 384 -10.68 -7.45 50.79
N GLY A 385 -9.36 -7.24 50.77
CA GLY A 385 -8.39 -8.21 50.27
C GLY A 385 -8.31 -8.30 48.74
N THR A 386 -8.93 -7.36 48.01
CA THR A 386 -8.79 -7.22 46.55
C THR A 386 -7.65 -6.25 46.22
N TYR A 387 -7.13 -6.32 45.00
CA TYR A 387 -6.14 -5.39 44.47
C TYR A 387 -6.82 -4.35 43.59
N LYS A 388 -6.73 -3.08 43.96
CA LYS A 388 -7.21 -1.95 43.17
C LYS A 388 -6.10 -1.47 42.23
N TYR A 389 -6.43 -1.34 40.95
CA TYR A 389 -5.56 -0.85 39.89
C TYR A 389 -6.11 0.47 39.35
N GLN A 390 -5.24 1.46 39.19
CA GLN A 390 -5.56 2.75 38.61
C GLN A 390 -4.62 3.00 37.42
N VAL A 391 -5.20 3.25 36.24
CA VAL A 391 -4.46 3.44 35.00
C VAL A 391 -4.44 4.92 34.65
N TYR A 392 -3.24 5.48 34.59
CA TYR A 392 -2.98 6.87 34.24
C TYR A 392 -2.28 6.97 32.89
N LEU A 393 -2.65 7.98 32.13
CA LEU A 393 -1.87 8.48 31.02
C LEU A 393 -0.94 9.59 31.53
N GLU A 394 0.37 9.38 31.44
CA GLU A 394 1.43 10.26 31.94
C GLU A 394 2.13 10.97 30.77
N GLN A 395 1.42 11.87 30.10
CA GLN A 395 1.95 12.56 28.92
C GLN A 395 1.65 14.06 28.99
N GLU A 396 2.67 14.90 28.79
CA GLU A 396 2.48 16.35 28.68
C GLU A 396 2.03 16.76 27.28
N ASN A 397 1.08 17.69 27.21
CA ASN A 397 0.66 18.39 25.99
C ASN A 397 0.23 17.46 24.83
N LEU A 398 -0.32 16.28 25.15
CA LEU A 398 -0.80 15.35 24.13
C LEU A 398 -2.17 15.78 23.62
N ASN A 399 -2.26 16.08 22.32
CA ASN A 399 -3.51 16.44 21.68
C ASN A 399 -3.99 15.27 20.81
N ILE A 400 -5.05 14.58 21.24
CA ILE A 400 -5.50 13.34 20.60
C ILE A 400 -6.89 13.50 19.96
N LEU A 401 -7.12 12.78 18.87
CA LEU A 401 -8.45 12.62 18.25
C LEU A 401 -9.08 11.27 18.58
N SER A 402 -8.23 10.25 18.78
CA SER A 402 -8.60 8.92 19.26
C SER A 402 -7.45 8.31 20.07
N LEU A 403 -7.78 7.29 20.86
CA LEU A 403 -6.86 6.54 21.71
C LEU A 403 -7.20 5.06 21.62
N GLN A 404 -6.20 4.21 21.40
CA GLN A 404 -6.32 2.76 21.42
C GLN A 404 -5.07 2.16 22.07
N PHE A 405 -5.25 1.22 23.00
CA PHE A 405 -4.13 0.54 23.63
C PHE A 405 -4.49 -0.87 24.09
N TYR A 406 -3.47 -1.70 24.27
CA TYR A 406 -3.58 -3.07 24.77
C TYR A 406 -2.51 -3.33 25.84
N LEU A 407 -2.93 -3.53 27.08
CA LEU A 407 -2.04 -3.85 28.21
C LEU A 407 -2.00 -5.36 28.41
N LYS A 408 -0.86 -6.01 28.16
CA LYS A 408 -0.73 -7.47 28.34
C LYS A 408 -0.73 -7.80 29.83
N CYS A 409 -1.50 -8.81 30.19
CA CYS A 409 -1.61 -9.33 31.54
C CYS A 409 -1.13 -10.79 31.58
N ASP A 410 -0.47 -11.19 32.66
CA ASP A 410 -0.05 -12.57 32.89
C ASP A 410 -1.24 -13.54 32.98
N LYS A 411 -2.38 -13.06 33.48
CA LYS A 411 -3.63 -13.83 33.63
C LYS A 411 -4.87 -12.94 33.48
N PRO A 412 -6.07 -13.53 33.29
CA PRO A 412 -7.31 -12.78 33.25
C PRO A 412 -7.51 -12.01 34.57
N PRO A 413 -7.89 -10.73 34.52
CA PRO A 413 -7.95 -9.90 35.71
C PRO A 413 -9.11 -10.24 36.67
N PHE A 414 -10.06 -11.13 36.32
CA PHE A 414 -11.24 -11.49 37.15
C PHE A 414 -11.83 -10.27 37.87
N ALA A 415 -12.06 -9.21 37.10
CA ALA A 415 -12.18 -7.87 37.64
C ALA A 415 -13.62 -7.47 37.98
N SER A 416 -13.76 -6.70 39.05
CA SER A 416 -14.98 -6.01 39.47
C SER A 416 -14.73 -4.50 39.57
N ASN A 417 -15.80 -3.73 39.79
CA ASN A 417 -15.72 -2.30 40.09
C ASN A 417 -14.96 -1.47 39.03
N LEU A 418 -15.09 -1.80 37.73
CA LEU A 418 -14.55 -0.98 36.66
C LEU A 418 -15.23 0.40 36.69
N ASN A 419 -14.44 1.44 36.91
CA ASN A 419 -14.87 2.82 36.91
C ASN A 419 -14.02 3.63 35.93
N VAL A 420 -14.67 4.27 34.95
CA VAL A 420 -14.02 5.18 34.01
C VAL A 420 -14.08 6.59 34.60
N VAL A 421 -12.91 7.21 34.80
CA VAL A 421 -12.80 8.56 35.38
C VAL A 421 -12.77 9.60 34.28
N GLY A 422 -11.73 9.57 33.45
CA GLY A 422 -11.64 10.38 32.24
C GLY A 422 -11.50 11.89 32.48
N TYR A 423 -11.58 12.66 31.39
CA TYR A 423 -11.51 14.13 31.36
C TYR A 423 -12.22 14.67 30.12
N GLY A 424 -13.13 15.63 30.31
CA GLY A 424 -13.90 16.24 29.22
C GLY A 424 -14.69 15.20 28.40
N ASP A 425 -14.39 15.14 27.10
CA ASP A 425 -15.03 14.20 26.15
C ASP A 425 -14.56 12.75 26.33
N ILE A 426 -13.54 12.48 27.17
CA ILE A 426 -13.15 11.13 27.60
C ILE A 426 -13.89 10.87 28.90
N ASN A 427 -14.94 10.05 28.90
CA ASN A 427 -15.71 9.72 30.09
C ASN A 427 -16.38 8.34 29.93
N SER A 428 -17.18 7.91 30.90
CA SER A 428 -17.81 6.59 30.91
C SER A 428 -18.76 6.31 29.73
N GLN A 429 -19.17 7.32 28.97
CA GLN A 429 -20.00 7.15 27.78
C GLN A 429 -19.20 7.02 26.47
N THR A 430 -17.95 7.45 26.47
CA THR A 430 -17.13 7.61 25.25
C THR A 430 -15.83 6.81 25.28
N PHE A 431 -15.34 6.47 26.47
CA PHE A 431 -14.17 5.62 26.67
C PHE A 431 -14.59 4.24 27.14
N PHE A 432 -14.18 3.23 26.38
CA PHE A 432 -14.60 1.86 26.54
C PHE A 432 -13.40 0.99 26.89
N VAL A 433 -13.56 0.12 27.89
CA VAL A 433 -12.51 -0.78 28.36
C VAL A 433 -13.04 -2.21 28.33
N ASN A 434 -12.27 -3.13 27.75
CA ASN A 434 -12.48 -4.57 27.92
C ASN A 434 -11.32 -5.13 28.75
N LEU A 435 -11.61 -5.54 29.98
CA LEU A 435 -10.64 -6.12 30.90
C LEU A 435 -10.27 -7.58 30.54
N ASN A 436 -11.09 -8.26 29.72
CA ASN A 436 -10.91 -9.67 29.39
C ASN A 436 -10.60 -9.85 27.90
N PHE A 437 -9.81 -8.95 27.32
CA PHE A 437 -9.42 -9.07 25.91
C PHE A 437 -8.48 -10.26 25.75
N LYS A 438 -8.74 -11.10 24.74
CA LYS A 438 -7.87 -12.24 24.41
C LYS A 438 -7.50 -12.20 22.94
N LYS A 439 -6.19 -12.24 22.65
CA LYS A 439 -5.69 -12.39 21.27
C LYS A 439 -5.92 -13.82 20.77
N PRO A 440 -5.91 -14.06 19.45
CA PRO A 440 -5.97 -15.41 18.88
C PRO A 440 -4.79 -16.28 19.35
N THR A 441 -3.65 -15.64 19.67
CA THR A 441 -2.45 -16.27 20.25
C THR A 441 -2.68 -16.84 21.66
N GLY A 442 -3.81 -16.52 22.30
CA GLY A 442 -4.17 -17.00 23.64
C GLY A 442 -3.76 -16.07 24.78
N GLU A 443 -3.00 -15.01 24.49
CA GLU A 443 -2.53 -14.03 25.46
C GLU A 443 -3.67 -13.12 25.98
N ASN A 444 -3.60 -12.74 27.26
CA ASN A 444 -4.57 -11.88 27.92
C ASN A 444 -4.15 -10.42 27.86
N PHE A 445 -5.11 -9.54 27.59
CA PHE A 445 -4.91 -8.10 27.59
C PHE A 445 -6.08 -7.37 28.25
N ILE A 446 -5.81 -6.14 28.67
CA ILE A 446 -6.83 -5.11 28.84
C ILE A 446 -6.79 -4.22 27.60
N ALA A 447 -7.92 -4.07 26.93
CA ALA A 447 -8.06 -3.18 25.78
C ALA A 447 -8.80 -1.91 26.16
N GLY A 448 -8.28 -0.74 25.78
CA GLY A 448 -8.93 0.55 25.96
C GLY A 448 -9.09 1.27 24.63
N VAL A 449 -10.26 1.86 24.40
CA VAL A 449 -10.61 2.56 23.15
C VAL A 449 -11.41 3.82 23.44
N TRP A 450 -10.97 4.94 22.87
CA TRP A 450 -11.71 6.21 22.80
C TRP A 450 -11.61 6.78 21.38
N ALA A 451 -12.66 7.45 20.92
CA ALA A 451 -12.63 8.31 19.74
C ALA A 451 -13.52 9.53 19.99
N SER A 452 -13.04 10.71 19.62
CA SER A 452 -13.76 11.97 19.81
C SER A 452 -15.14 11.93 19.15
N PRO A 453 -16.25 12.07 19.90
CA PRO A 453 -17.60 12.07 19.33
C PRO A 453 -17.83 13.24 18.35
N LEU A 454 -17.10 14.34 18.56
CA LEU A 454 -17.22 15.58 17.80
C LEU A 454 -16.15 15.72 16.71
N VAL A 455 -15.26 14.73 16.56
CA VAL A 455 -14.10 14.79 15.66
C VAL A 455 -13.28 16.07 15.92
N LYS A 456 -13.11 16.42 17.20
CA LYS A 456 -12.25 17.50 17.67
C LYS A 456 -11.16 16.94 18.56
N THR A 457 -9.95 17.45 18.39
CA THR A 457 -8.80 17.03 19.20
C THR A 457 -8.98 17.51 20.64
N VAL A 458 -8.64 16.66 21.61
CA VAL A 458 -8.68 16.95 23.04
C VAL A 458 -7.25 17.03 23.56
N LEU A 459 -6.92 18.17 24.17
CA LEU A 459 -5.66 18.36 24.88
C LEU A 459 -5.74 17.70 26.25
N LEU A 460 -4.90 16.70 26.49
CA LEU A 460 -4.90 15.93 27.72
C LEU A 460 -4.04 16.60 28.80
N PRO A 461 -4.46 16.54 30.07
CA PRO A 461 -3.60 16.95 31.19
C PRO A 461 -2.46 15.94 31.41
N ARG A 462 -1.39 16.39 32.06
CA ARG A 462 -0.14 15.61 32.27
C ARG A 462 -0.35 14.22 32.88
N SER A 463 -1.25 14.10 33.84
CA SER A 463 -1.49 12.86 34.59
C SER A 463 -2.99 12.57 34.65
N LEU A 464 -3.52 12.01 33.56
CA LEU A 464 -4.95 11.71 33.43
C LEU A 464 -5.25 10.29 33.91
N MET A 465 -6.07 10.14 34.96
CA MET A 465 -6.64 8.82 35.29
C MET A 465 -7.70 8.43 34.25
N LEU A 466 -7.45 7.38 33.49
CA LEU A 466 -8.39 6.88 32.49
C LEU A 466 -9.48 6.02 33.14
N PHE A 467 -9.06 5.04 33.94
CA PHE A 467 -9.97 4.12 34.61
C PHE A 467 -9.30 3.45 35.81
N GLU A 468 -10.13 2.88 36.68
CA GLU A 468 -9.72 2.02 37.77
C GLU A 468 -10.58 0.75 37.82
N PHE A 469 -10.04 -0.32 38.37
CA PHE A 469 -10.75 -1.58 38.58
C PHE A 469 -10.17 -2.36 39.76
N GLU A 470 -10.90 -3.34 40.26
CA GLU A 470 -10.44 -4.26 41.29
C GLU A 470 -10.26 -5.67 40.74
N SER A 471 -9.25 -6.39 41.22
CA SER A 471 -9.04 -7.82 40.96
C SER A 471 -8.94 -8.59 42.26
N SER A 472 -9.48 -9.81 42.28
CA SER A 472 -9.27 -10.77 43.37
C SER A 472 -7.85 -11.35 43.40
N SER A 473 -7.03 -11.10 42.37
CA SER A 473 -5.68 -11.62 42.27
C SER A 473 -4.67 -10.53 41.89
N PHE A 474 -3.43 -10.67 42.35
CA PHE A 474 -2.36 -9.77 41.93
C PHE A 474 -1.98 -10.05 40.46
N LEU A 475 -1.89 -9.02 39.63
CA LEU A 475 -1.65 -9.10 38.19
C LEU A 475 -0.29 -8.51 37.83
N HIS A 476 0.43 -9.18 36.95
CA HIS A 476 1.63 -8.64 36.34
C HIS A 476 1.31 -8.11 34.94
N PHE A 477 1.75 -6.89 34.67
CA PHE A 477 1.54 -6.22 33.40
C PHE A 477 2.83 -6.17 32.60
N SER A 478 2.68 -6.31 31.29
CA SER A 478 3.70 -6.00 30.30
C SER A 478 3.04 -5.21 29.18
N MET A 479 3.80 -4.38 28.47
CA MET A 479 3.31 -3.74 27.25
C MET A 479 3.36 -4.77 26.11
N GLY A 480 2.27 -4.88 25.34
CA GLY A 480 2.31 -5.58 24.05
C GLY A 480 2.85 -4.66 22.95
N ASN A 481 3.50 -5.23 21.94
CA ASN A 481 4.11 -4.51 20.80
C ASN A 481 3.12 -3.75 19.87
N GLU A 482 1.84 -3.61 20.22
CA GLU A 482 0.76 -3.08 19.35
C GLU A 482 0.02 -1.87 19.94
N SER A 483 0.63 -1.16 20.88
CA SER A 483 0.02 0.06 21.44
C SER A 483 0.11 1.21 20.42
N ALA A 484 -1.03 1.78 20.01
CA ALA A 484 -1.07 2.84 18.99
C ALA A 484 -2.04 3.96 19.38
N ILE A 485 -1.51 5.14 19.72
CA ILE A 485 -2.27 6.39 19.62
C ILE A 485 -2.15 6.87 18.17
N ARG A 486 -3.25 7.37 17.62
CA ARG A 486 -3.23 8.12 16.36
C ARG A 486 -3.57 9.57 16.62
N ASN A 487 -2.55 10.42 16.56
CA ASN A 487 -2.77 11.83 16.27
C ASN A 487 -3.00 11.95 14.76
N GLU A 488 -4.25 12.09 14.34
CA GLU A 488 -4.50 12.69 13.03
C GLU A 488 -4.29 14.20 13.21
N VAL A 489 -3.03 14.64 13.17
CA VAL A 489 -2.71 16.06 12.97
C VAL A 489 -3.17 16.38 11.55
N ILE A 490 -4.28 17.10 11.43
CA ILE A 490 -4.67 17.71 10.17
C ILE A 490 -3.63 18.79 9.86
N PHE A 491 -2.65 18.45 9.03
CA PHE A 491 -1.75 19.46 8.47
C PHE A 491 -2.57 20.37 7.55
N LYS A 492 -2.51 21.67 7.82
CA LYS A 492 -2.79 22.70 6.82
C LYS A 492 -1.50 22.85 6.00
N GLU A 493 -1.60 22.78 4.67
CA GLU A 493 -0.45 22.77 3.75
C GLU A 493 0.55 23.92 3.98
N SER A 494 1.84 23.57 4.01
CA SER A 494 2.98 24.34 3.47
C SER A 494 4.16 23.38 3.27
N PRO A 495 4.93 23.47 2.17
CA PRO A 495 5.96 22.49 1.82
C PRO A 495 7.27 22.74 2.58
N ASP A 496 7.93 21.66 3.03
CA ASP A 496 9.38 21.40 2.86
C ASP A 496 9.91 20.23 3.73
N ALA A 497 10.73 19.37 3.09
CA ALA A 497 11.85 18.56 3.59
C ALA A 497 11.69 17.30 4.52
N ILE A 498 11.87 16.11 3.91
CA ILE A 498 12.99 15.12 4.07
C ILE A 498 13.19 14.28 5.38
N GLN A 499 13.18 12.93 5.20
CA GLN A 499 13.92 11.79 5.85
C GLN A 499 13.90 11.60 7.39
N GLU A 500 14.13 10.44 8.05
CA GLU A 500 14.17 8.97 7.83
C GLU A 500 14.42 8.32 9.24
N TYR A 501 13.85 7.13 9.50
CA TYR A 501 14.30 5.95 10.30
C TYR A 501 14.64 5.90 11.83
N PHE A 502 14.07 4.84 12.49
CA PHE A 502 14.52 3.90 13.58
C PHE A 502 14.99 4.47 14.97
N THR A 503 14.84 3.84 16.16
CA THR A 503 14.37 2.55 16.73
C THR A 503 14.28 2.71 18.27
N ASP A 504 13.40 1.91 18.92
CA ASP A 504 13.45 1.29 20.26
C ASP A 504 14.00 2.04 21.49
N ASN A 505 13.14 2.28 22.50
CA ASN A 505 13.29 1.82 23.91
C ASN A 505 12.23 2.50 24.83
N ILE A 506 11.41 1.73 25.57
CA ILE A 506 10.68 2.26 26.75
C ILE A 506 10.89 1.35 27.97
N ILE A 507 11.30 1.98 29.07
CA ILE A 507 11.57 1.40 30.39
C ILE A 507 10.34 1.58 31.28
N LEU A 508 9.82 0.50 31.86
CA LEU A 508 8.82 0.54 32.93
C LEU A 508 9.52 0.62 34.29
N GLN A 509 9.29 1.70 35.04
CA GLN A 509 9.66 1.78 36.47
C GLN A 509 8.45 1.39 37.33
N ASN A 510 8.56 0.24 38.01
CA ASN A 510 7.68 -0.10 39.13
C ASN A 510 8.27 0.47 40.42
N GLU A 511 7.57 1.40 41.07
CA GLU A 511 7.85 1.77 42.46
C GLU A 511 6.83 1.08 43.39
N TYR A 512 7.34 0.26 44.31
CA TYR A 512 6.55 -0.32 45.39
C TYR A 512 6.51 0.65 46.58
N THR A 513 5.32 1.06 46.99
CA THR A 513 5.11 1.75 48.27
C THR A 513 4.80 0.73 49.37
N GLY A 514 5.78 0.45 50.24
CA GLY A 514 5.61 -0.30 51.49
C GLY A 514 6.87 -0.98 52.04
N ASP A 515 7.58 -0.29 52.94
CA ASP A 515 8.51 -0.73 54.01
C ASP A 515 9.79 -1.56 53.78
N VAL A 516 10.26 -1.82 52.55
CA VAL A 516 11.68 -2.18 52.36
C VAL A 516 12.26 -1.54 51.10
N GLN A 517 13.13 -0.54 51.27
CA GLN A 517 13.83 0.17 50.18
C GLN A 517 14.93 -0.72 49.58
N TYR A 518 14.71 -1.25 48.37
CA TYR A 518 15.78 -1.77 47.51
C TYR A 518 15.86 -0.89 46.26
N LYS A 519 17.06 -0.46 45.87
CA LYS A 519 17.29 0.24 44.60
C LYS A 519 17.85 -0.75 43.57
N ARG A 520 17.24 -0.82 42.39
CA ARG A 520 17.65 -1.69 41.28
C ARG A 520 18.37 -0.86 40.22
N PHE A 521 19.52 -1.35 39.77
CA PHE A 521 20.34 -0.70 38.74
C PHE A 521 20.49 -1.62 37.52
N LEU A 522 20.58 -1.01 36.34
CA LEU A 522 20.78 -1.70 35.07
C LEU A 522 22.13 -1.25 34.51
N VAL A 523 23.06 -2.20 34.38
CA VAL A 523 24.37 -1.97 33.78
C VAL A 523 24.41 -2.72 32.45
N SER A 524 24.69 -1.99 31.38
CA SER A 524 24.61 -2.45 30.00
C SER A 524 25.95 -2.22 29.30
N ASN A 525 26.39 -3.20 28.50
CA ASN A 525 27.30 -2.95 27.39
C ASN A 525 26.71 -3.55 26.09
N SER A 526 27.43 -3.39 24.97
CA SER A 526 26.99 -3.77 23.61
C SER A 526 26.42 -5.18 23.49
N ASP A 527 26.79 -6.11 24.37
CA ASP A 527 26.47 -7.52 24.17
C ASP A 527 25.71 -8.17 25.33
N HIS A 528 25.67 -7.57 26.54
CA HIS A 528 24.98 -8.17 27.69
C HIS A 528 24.41 -7.14 28.68
N GLN A 529 23.29 -7.50 29.34
CA GLN A 529 22.69 -6.75 30.45
C GLN A 529 22.72 -7.56 31.75
N VAL A 530 23.07 -6.90 32.85
CA VAL A 530 23.06 -7.50 34.19
C VAL A 530 22.26 -6.62 35.15
N HIS A 531 21.38 -7.25 35.92
CA HIS A 531 20.58 -6.60 36.96
C HIS A 531 21.26 -6.75 38.32
N ILE A 532 21.39 -5.63 39.06
CA ILE A 532 21.95 -5.60 40.41
C ILE A 532 20.92 -4.98 41.36
N GLU A 533 20.69 -5.64 42.50
CA GLU A 533 19.85 -5.13 43.60
C GLU A 533 20.69 -4.97 44.86
N SER A 534 20.64 -3.78 45.48
CA SER A 534 21.32 -3.52 46.75
C SER A 534 20.42 -2.75 47.72
N LYS A 535 20.59 -3.05 49.02
CA LYS A 535 19.95 -2.34 50.14
C LYS A 535 20.63 -1.00 50.47
N ASP A 536 21.90 -0.83 50.08
CA ASP A 536 22.69 0.34 50.46
C ASP A 536 23.53 0.85 49.27
N ALA A 537 22.87 1.59 48.39
CA ALA A 537 23.40 2.03 47.11
C ALA A 537 24.57 3.03 47.24
N GLU A 538 24.58 3.87 48.29
CA GLU A 538 25.62 4.88 48.47
C GLU A 538 26.97 4.26 48.88
N SER A 539 26.95 3.21 49.69
CA SER A 539 28.16 2.46 50.09
C SER A 539 28.78 1.69 48.91
N PHE A 540 27.94 1.12 48.03
CA PHE A 540 28.38 0.44 46.80
C PHE A 540 28.99 1.41 45.78
N ILE A 541 28.38 2.57 45.56
CA ILE A 541 28.91 3.57 44.62
C ILE A 541 30.26 4.14 45.10
N LYS A 542 30.41 4.35 46.43
CA LYS A 542 31.69 4.77 47.04
C LYS A 542 32.79 3.71 46.95
N SER A 543 32.47 2.41 47.03
CA SER A 543 33.48 1.34 46.98
C SER A 543 33.99 1.07 45.55
N VAL A 544 33.23 1.48 44.53
CA VAL A 544 33.60 1.34 43.10
C VAL A 544 34.33 2.58 42.56
N GLY A 545 34.45 3.66 43.34
CA GLY A 545 35.34 4.79 43.05
C GLY A 545 34.87 5.77 41.97
N ILE A 546 33.57 5.82 41.67
CA ILE A 546 33.00 6.74 40.66
C ILE A 546 32.66 8.07 41.34
N SER A 547 33.46 9.12 41.09
CA SER A 547 33.35 10.42 41.80
C SER A 547 32.67 11.55 41.01
N ASP A 548 32.28 11.35 39.76
CA ASP A 548 31.59 12.40 38.98
C ASP A 548 30.30 11.88 38.33
N LEU A 549 29.16 12.32 38.87
CA LEU A 549 27.85 12.20 38.24
C LEU A 549 27.57 13.50 37.47
N ARG A 550 27.86 13.49 36.16
CA ARG A 550 27.17 14.36 35.20
C ARG A 550 26.28 13.50 34.32
N ALA A 551 25.03 13.90 34.18
CA ALA A 551 24.09 13.31 33.24
C ALA A 551 24.64 13.44 31.81
N GLY A 552 25.12 12.34 31.26
CA GLY A 552 25.64 12.25 29.90
C GLY A 552 26.27 10.88 29.67
N LEU A 553 25.89 10.20 28.59
CA LEU A 553 26.51 8.96 28.13
C LEU A 553 28.04 9.14 28.03
N VAL A 554 28.81 8.29 28.71
CA VAL A 554 30.25 8.14 28.46
C VAL A 554 30.44 6.92 27.56
N SER A 555 31.03 7.12 26.38
CA SER A 555 31.38 6.04 25.45
C SER A 555 32.62 5.29 25.93
N ALA A 556 32.77 4.03 25.50
CA ALA A 556 33.73 3.05 26.01
C ALA A 556 35.23 3.32 25.68
N ALA A 557 35.67 4.57 25.61
CA ALA A 557 37.06 4.93 25.31
C ALA A 557 37.87 5.45 26.52
N GLU A 558 37.28 5.55 27.71
CA GLU A 558 37.96 6.07 28.91
C GLU A 558 37.85 5.09 30.08
N MET A 559 38.70 4.07 30.11
CA MET A 559 38.94 3.25 31.31
C MET A 559 40.46 3.13 31.58
N PRO A 560 40.94 3.33 32.83
CA PRO A 560 42.35 3.14 33.17
C PRO A 560 42.77 1.66 33.13
N PRO A 561 44.05 1.36 32.86
CA PRO A 561 44.49 0.05 32.39
C PRO A 561 44.92 -0.89 33.53
N HIS A 562 44.02 -1.40 34.38
CA HIS A 562 44.37 -2.56 35.25
C HIS A 562 43.17 -3.44 35.60
N THR A 563 42.80 -4.35 34.69
CA THR A 563 41.94 -5.50 35.03
C THR A 563 42.64 -6.77 34.55
N LYS A 564 43.22 -7.54 35.47
CA LYS A 564 43.75 -8.88 35.19
C LYS A 564 42.62 -9.89 35.27
N THR A 565 42.42 -10.67 34.21
CA THR A 565 41.52 -11.82 34.18
C THR A 565 42.20 -13.01 34.87
N ILE A 566 41.63 -13.53 35.94
CA ILE A 566 42.03 -14.84 36.51
C ILE A 566 41.00 -15.87 36.03
N LYS A 567 41.44 -16.81 35.17
CA LYS A 567 40.72 -18.06 34.91
C LYS A 567 41.13 -19.06 35.99
N GLN A 568 40.19 -19.52 36.80
CA GLN A 568 40.40 -20.70 37.65
C GLN A 568 39.32 -21.72 37.33
N ASP A 569 39.76 -22.94 37.01
CA ASP A 569 38.94 -24.07 36.57
C ASP A 569 37.96 -24.51 37.65
N ILE A 570 36.66 -24.49 37.31
CA ILE A 570 35.60 -25.15 38.08
C ILE A 570 34.95 -26.17 37.15
N THR A 571 35.51 -27.36 37.10
CA THR A 571 35.08 -28.47 36.24
C THR A 571 33.80 -29.17 36.72
N SER A 572 32.86 -28.45 37.36
CA SER A 572 31.60 -29.06 37.85
C SER A 572 30.38 -28.14 37.85
N LEU A 573 30.27 -27.19 36.91
CA LEU A 573 29.04 -26.42 36.71
C LEU A 573 28.20 -26.99 35.55
N PRO A 574 26.86 -27.15 35.71
CA PRO A 574 25.98 -27.55 34.62
C PRO A 574 25.96 -26.51 33.49
N ALA A 575 25.69 -26.94 32.25
CA ALA A 575 25.57 -26.04 31.10
C ALA A 575 24.52 -24.94 31.37
N GLY A 576 24.94 -23.67 31.25
CA GLY A 576 24.11 -22.49 31.49
C GLY A 576 24.35 -21.77 32.82
N CYS A 577 25.29 -22.21 33.67
CA CYS A 577 25.65 -21.52 34.90
C CYS A 577 26.97 -20.73 34.76
N TYR A 578 26.98 -19.47 35.19
CA TYR A 578 28.20 -18.65 35.34
C TYR A 578 28.40 -18.25 36.80
N LEU A 579 29.66 -18.22 37.24
CA LEU A 579 30.05 -17.78 38.58
C LEU A 579 30.65 -16.39 38.46
N ILE A 580 30.02 -15.39 39.09
CA ILE A 580 30.56 -14.04 39.17
C ILE A 580 31.20 -13.90 40.55
N SER A 581 32.52 -13.76 40.58
CA SER A 581 33.26 -13.40 41.79
C SER A 581 33.76 -11.96 41.63
N ILE A 582 33.45 -11.11 42.61
CA ILE A 582 33.94 -9.73 42.66
C ILE A 582 34.96 -9.68 43.81
N VAL A 583 36.21 -9.37 43.47
CA VAL A 583 37.29 -9.22 44.45
C VAL A 583 37.42 -7.74 44.80
N GLY A 584 37.12 -7.39 46.05
CA GLY A 584 37.43 -6.07 46.59
C GLY A 584 38.94 -5.92 46.85
N SER A 585 39.45 -4.68 46.80
CA SER A 585 40.86 -4.33 46.98
C SER A 585 41.50 -4.77 48.32
N ASN A 586 40.73 -5.32 49.25
CA ASN A 586 41.19 -5.75 50.58
C ASN A 586 41.17 -7.29 50.78
N GLY A 587 41.00 -8.09 49.72
CA GLY A 587 41.25 -9.54 49.77
C GLY A 587 40.21 -10.41 50.52
N PHE A 588 39.02 -9.89 50.82
CA PHE A 588 37.92 -10.71 51.33
C PHE A 588 37.00 -11.19 50.20
N HIS A 589 36.70 -12.49 50.21
CA HIS A 589 35.76 -13.15 49.31
C HIS A 589 34.39 -13.25 49.98
N GLU A 590 33.37 -12.60 49.43
CA GLU A 590 31.97 -12.91 49.75
C GLU A 590 31.22 -13.33 48.49
N VAL A 591 30.59 -14.50 48.55
CA VAL A 591 29.84 -15.11 47.46
C VAL A 591 28.35 -14.85 47.68
N HIS A 592 27.73 -14.02 46.83
CA HIS A 592 26.28 -13.86 46.84
C HIS A 592 25.60 -14.64 45.70
N LYS A 593 24.98 -15.74 46.12
CA LYS A 593 23.83 -16.49 45.59
C LYS A 593 23.65 -16.63 44.06
N ILE A 594 23.62 -17.90 43.65
CA ILE A 594 23.22 -18.41 42.33
C ILE A 594 21.75 -18.07 42.07
N VAL A 595 21.43 -17.39 40.97
CA VAL A 595 20.05 -17.26 40.47
C VAL A 595 19.95 -17.95 39.10
N LYS A 596 19.01 -18.90 39.01
CA LYS A 596 18.68 -19.68 37.83
C LYS A 596 17.69 -18.85 36.98
N TYR A 597 18.00 -18.60 35.71
CA TYR A 597 16.99 -18.17 34.73
C TYR A 597 16.20 -19.37 34.24
#